data_AF-A0A952P960-F1
#
_entry.id   AF-A0A952P960-F1
#
_cell.length_a   1.000
_cell.length_b   1.000
_cell.length_c   1.000
_cell.angle_alpha   90.00
_cell.angle_beta   90.00
_cell.angle_gamma   90.00
#
_symmetry.space_group_name_H-M   'P 1'
#
loop_
_entity.id
_entity.type
_entity.pdbx_description
1 polymer ?
#
loop_
_entity_poly.entity_id
_entity_poly.type
_entity_poly.pdbx_seq_one_letter_code
_entity_poly.pdbx_strand_id
1 'polypeptide(L)'
;MKKVDSLSSARGRLLLQEVYYELKYKKQLGSISILLNMWRICVYDTDLSKYVSVEINVLHRLGFLRGTKIWMEEVVNRFFFSTINSFVYFGAAVLLVLIGVRRFSEAMSDNLVIAGVIFEAALLFFMFIVMLFTPDEESPTFTYIDSEEDVQEELLTEIGEIARDFAQSAVQLENLTEEIAKMNINQEKLVDKLDKLASSFADASSPNPDMLEIMKQTNSELETFRYVVSELNKSVTTLKKEEVEFAVRKELEKIISNNVINS
;
A
#
# COMPACT_ATOMS: atom_id res chain seq x y z
N MET A 1 7.26 21.38 4.10
CA MET A 1 7.42 20.00 4.62
C MET A 1 8.79 19.49 4.19
N LYS A 2 9.75 19.37 5.12
CA LYS A 2 11.07 18.79 4.81
C LYS A 2 11.00 17.30 5.10
N LYS A 3 11.22 16.46 4.08
CA LYS A 3 11.31 15.01 4.23
C LYS A 3 12.78 14.65 4.42
N VAL A 4 13.08 13.81 5.39
CA VAL A 4 14.42 13.25 5.61
C VAL A 4 14.25 11.74 5.66
N ASP A 5 14.91 11.04 4.74
CA ASP A 5 14.65 9.62 4.51
C ASP A 5 15.17 8.72 5.65
N SER A 6 16.19 9.16 6.38
CA SER A 6 16.74 8.43 7.52
C SER A 6 17.51 9.33 8.50
N LEU A 7 17.39 9.05 9.81
CA LEU A 7 18.21 9.68 10.87
C LEU A 7 19.70 9.33 10.76
N SER A 8 20.09 8.36 9.91
CA SER A 8 21.49 8.02 9.63
C SER A 8 22.17 8.94 8.63
N SER A 9 21.41 9.72 7.84
CA SER A 9 21.96 10.69 6.88
C SER A 9 22.57 11.89 7.62
N ALA A 10 23.58 12.55 7.03
CA ALA A 10 24.18 13.79 7.56
C ALA A 10 23.12 14.85 7.92
N ARG A 11 22.05 14.93 7.12
CA ARG A 11 20.90 15.81 7.36
C ARG A 11 20.06 15.40 8.57
N GLY A 12 20.00 14.10 8.88
CA GLY A 12 19.37 13.54 10.08
C GLY A 12 20.19 13.78 11.35
N ARG A 13 21.53 13.72 11.26
CA ARG A 13 22.43 14.06 12.38
C ARG A 13 22.36 15.56 12.74
N LEU A 14 22.30 16.45 11.75
CA LEU A 14 22.06 17.88 11.97
C LEU A 14 20.71 18.15 12.65
N LEU A 15 19.67 17.40 12.27
CA LEU A 15 18.37 17.49 12.94
C LEU A 15 18.40 17.03 14.40
N LEU A 16 19.13 15.95 14.73
CA LEU A 16 19.29 15.52 16.12
C LEU A 16 19.96 16.60 16.98
N GLN A 17 20.89 17.36 16.41
CA GLN A 17 21.52 18.49 17.09
C GLN A 17 20.52 19.64 17.30
N GLU A 18 19.73 20.02 16.30
CA GLU A 18 18.67 21.02 16.46
C GLU A 18 17.63 20.61 17.52
N VAL A 19 17.23 19.33 17.53
CA VAL A 19 16.33 18.77 18.53
C VAL A 19 16.97 18.82 19.93
N TYR A 20 18.28 18.58 20.05
CA TYR A 20 19.01 18.68 21.32
C TYR A 20 18.99 20.11 21.83
N TYR A 21 19.30 21.09 20.97
CA TYR A 21 19.25 22.50 21.32
C TYR A 21 17.84 22.92 21.73
N GLU A 22 16.80 22.47 21.04
CA GLU A 22 15.42 22.82 21.37
C GLU A 22 14.97 22.19 22.71
N LEU A 23 15.32 20.93 22.96
CA LEU A 23 15.00 20.24 24.23
C LEU A 23 15.76 20.84 25.42
N LYS A 24 17.03 21.23 25.23
CA LYS A 24 17.88 21.78 26.28
C LYS A 24 17.58 23.25 26.58
N TYR A 25 17.45 24.08 25.56
CA TYR A 25 17.35 25.54 25.74
C TYR A 25 15.91 26.07 25.70
N LYS A 26 15.01 25.51 24.87
CA LYS A 26 13.60 25.95 24.85
C LYS A 26 12.73 25.24 25.87
N LYS A 27 12.89 23.92 26.03
CA LYS A 27 12.07 23.10 26.97
C LYS A 27 12.73 22.89 28.34
N GLN A 28 13.98 23.31 28.53
CA GLN A 28 14.72 23.25 29.81
C GLN A 28 14.62 21.90 30.53
N LEU A 29 14.69 20.80 29.77
CA LEU A 29 14.63 19.46 30.37
C LEU A 29 15.94 19.12 31.09
N GLY A 30 15.84 18.32 32.16
CA GLY A 30 17.02 17.80 32.86
C GLY A 30 17.88 16.94 31.94
N SER A 31 19.19 16.93 32.16
CA SER A 31 20.17 16.24 31.29
C SER A 31 19.87 14.76 31.07
N ILE A 32 19.37 14.07 32.10
CA ILE A 32 18.95 12.65 32.03
C ILE A 32 17.68 12.48 31.19
N SER A 33 16.72 13.40 31.33
CA SER A 33 15.49 13.39 30.53
C SER A 33 15.77 13.68 29.07
N ILE A 34 16.74 14.54 28.75
CA ILE A 34 17.18 14.78 27.37
C ILE A 34 17.78 13.51 26.78
N LEU A 35 18.66 12.82 27.54
CA LEU A 35 19.34 11.60 27.12
C LEU A 35 18.35 10.46 26.81
N LEU A 36 17.36 10.26 27.69
CA LEU A 36 16.29 9.25 27.49
C LEU A 36 15.33 9.61 26.37
N ASN A 37 14.94 10.89 26.23
CA ASN A 37 14.05 11.30 25.15
C ASN A 37 14.77 11.20 23.80
N MET A 38 16.06 11.56 23.72
CA MET A 38 16.86 11.38 22.51
C MET A 38 17.04 9.92 22.13
N TRP A 39 17.27 9.06 23.12
CA TRP A 39 17.33 7.62 22.87
C TRP A 39 16.01 7.10 22.32
N ARG A 40 14.89 7.52 22.92
CA ARG A 40 13.55 7.14 22.48
C ARG A 40 13.24 7.64 21.06
N ILE A 41 13.66 8.86 20.73
CA ILE A 41 13.53 9.43 19.37
C ILE A 41 14.35 8.62 18.37
N CYS A 42 15.60 8.25 18.71
CA CYS A 42 16.46 7.47 17.83
C CYS A 42 16.00 6.02 17.62
N VAL A 43 15.30 5.43 18.59
CA VAL A 43 14.93 4.00 18.59
C VAL A 43 13.49 3.75 18.13
N TYR A 44 12.54 4.60 18.53
CA TYR A 44 11.11 4.31 18.40
C TYR A 44 10.32 5.30 17.55
N ASP A 45 10.78 6.55 17.40
CA ASP A 45 9.91 7.61 16.91
C ASP A 45 10.14 7.94 15.43
N THR A 46 9.05 7.87 14.65
CA THR A 46 8.99 8.26 13.22
C THR A 46 8.49 9.69 13.03
N ASP A 47 7.87 10.29 14.05
CA ASP A 47 7.31 11.64 14.00
C ASP A 47 8.02 12.58 15.00
N LEU A 48 8.87 13.48 14.49
CA LEU A 48 9.55 14.49 15.33
C LEU A 48 8.65 15.69 15.69
N SER A 49 7.40 15.72 15.22
CA SER A 49 6.44 16.82 15.41
C SER A 49 6.06 17.09 16.87
N LYS A 50 6.21 16.10 17.77
CA LYS A 50 5.98 16.28 19.22
C LYS A 50 7.15 16.96 19.94
N TYR A 51 8.33 16.89 19.36
CA TYR A 51 9.57 17.34 20.01
C TYR A 51 10.06 18.66 19.44
N VAL A 52 9.88 18.89 18.14
CA VAL A 52 10.30 20.08 17.39
C VAL A 52 9.09 20.84 16.86
N SER A 53 9.19 22.17 16.82
CA SER A 53 8.17 23.07 16.25
C SER A 53 8.03 22.98 14.71
N VAL A 54 8.80 22.10 14.08
CA VAL A 54 8.85 21.89 12.63
C VAL A 54 8.39 20.48 12.32
N GLU A 55 7.36 20.34 11.49
CA GLU A 55 6.84 19.05 11.03
C GLU A 55 7.84 18.36 10.10
N ILE A 56 8.61 17.43 10.66
CA ILE A 56 9.56 16.60 9.94
C ILE A 56 9.19 15.14 10.20
N ASN A 57 8.90 14.44 9.11
CA ASN A 57 8.50 13.04 9.11
C ASN A 57 9.70 12.21 8.66
N VAL A 58 10.15 11.28 9.51
CA VAL A 58 11.29 10.40 9.21
C VAL A 58 10.73 9.14 8.57
N LEU A 59 11.11 8.87 7.32
CA LEU A 59 10.49 7.80 6.52
C LEU A 59 10.81 6.39 7.04
N HIS A 60 11.99 6.17 7.62
CA HIS A 60 12.42 4.85 8.07
C HIS A 60 12.77 4.76 9.56
N ARG A 61 12.18 3.75 10.23
CA ARG A 61 12.50 3.36 11.60
C ARG A 61 13.89 2.73 11.65
N LEU A 62 14.81 3.33 12.39
CA LEU A 62 16.08 2.71 12.75
C LEU A 62 15.84 1.84 13.97
N GLY A 63 15.64 0.54 13.77
CA GLY A 63 15.38 -0.41 14.85
C GLY A 63 16.39 -0.36 16.00
N PHE A 64 16.05 -1.00 17.13
CA PHE A 64 16.73 -0.92 18.43
C PHE A 64 18.27 -0.86 18.41
N LEU A 65 18.93 -1.76 17.67
CA LEU A 65 20.39 -1.83 17.62
C LEU A 65 21.01 -0.66 16.85
N ARG A 66 20.42 -0.29 15.70
CA ARG A 66 20.92 0.81 14.87
C ARG A 66 20.64 2.17 15.50
N GLY A 67 19.45 2.34 16.09
CA GLY A 67 19.08 3.56 16.83
C GLY A 67 19.94 3.78 18.07
N THR A 68 20.24 2.73 18.83
CA THR A 68 21.10 2.84 20.03
C THR A 68 22.56 3.11 19.64
N LYS A 69 23.06 2.54 18.53
CA LYS A 69 24.40 2.82 18.00
C LYS A 69 24.56 4.30 17.63
N ILE A 70 23.64 4.85 16.83
CA ILE A 70 23.66 6.27 16.43
C ILE A 70 23.49 7.19 17.65
N TRP A 71 22.65 6.81 18.60
CA TRP A 71 22.49 7.57 19.83
C TRP A 71 23.79 7.59 20.68
N MET A 72 24.50 6.47 20.78
CA MET A 72 25.81 6.42 21.45
C MET A 72 26.84 7.29 20.72
N GLU A 73 26.90 7.20 19.40
CA GLU A 73 27.84 7.94 18.55
C GLU A 73 27.56 9.46 18.56
N GLU A 74 26.32 9.90 18.36
CA GLU A 74 26.00 11.31 18.11
C GLU A 74 25.52 12.05 19.37
N VAL A 75 24.84 11.38 20.30
CA VAL A 75 24.27 12.04 21.49
C VAL A 75 25.19 11.88 22.71
N VAL A 76 25.58 10.64 23.02
CA VAL A 76 26.39 10.35 24.22
C VAL A 76 27.81 10.83 24.02
N ASN A 77 28.46 10.49 22.91
CA ASN A 77 29.82 10.92 22.67
C ASN A 77 29.90 12.46 22.50
N ARG A 78 29.00 13.05 21.71
CA ARG A 78 29.10 14.49 21.40
C ARG A 78 28.77 15.41 22.57
N PHE A 79 27.74 15.09 23.35
CA PHE A 79 27.25 16.00 24.41
C PHE A 79 27.63 15.56 25.83
N PHE A 80 27.94 14.29 26.04
CA PHE A 80 28.18 13.74 27.37
C PHE A 80 29.59 13.18 27.57
N PHE A 81 30.43 13.06 26.53
CA PHE A 81 31.81 12.56 26.69
C PHE A 81 32.63 13.36 27.69
N SER A 82 32.63 14.70 27.62
CA SER A 82 33.35 15.55 28.57
C SER A 82 32.86 15.35 30.01
N THR A 83 31.55 15.22 30.20
CA THR A 83 30.95 14.93 31.50
C THR A 83 31.37 13.56 32.02
N ILE A 84 31.31 12.53 31.17
CA ILE A 84 31.71 11.15 31.52
C ILE A 84 33.20 11.10 31.87
N ASN A 85 34.05 11.74 31.07
CA ASN A 85 35.49 11.83 31.30
C ASN A 85 35.80 12.54 32.62
N SER A 86 35.08 13.63 32.93
CA SER A 86 35.21 14.34 34.21
C SER A 86 34.81 13.45 35.40
N PHE A 87 33.79 12.60 35.26
CA PHE A 87 33.41 11.63 36.29
C PHE A 87 34.48 10.56 36.52
N VAL A 88 35.14 10.08 35.46
CA VAL A 88 36.25 9.12 35.57
C VAL A 88 37.42 9.76 36.30
N TYR A 89 37.86 10.96 35.89
CA TYR A 89 38.96 11.66 36.57
C TYR A 89 38.62 11.99 38.03
N PHE A 90 37.37 12.33 38.31
CA PHE A 90 36.90 12.53 39.67
C PHE A 90 36.94 11.22 40.49
N GLY A 91 36.54 10.09 39.90
CA GLY A 91 36.66 8.76 40.49
C GLY A 91 38.10 8.41 40.86
N ALA A 92 39.03 8.60 39.92
CA ALA A 92 40.46 8.42 40.14
C ALA A 92 40.99 9.32 41.29
N ALA A 93 40.57 10.59 41.34
CA ALA A 93 40.94 11.50 42.41
C ALA A 93 40.41 11.05 43.78
N VAL A 94 39.16 10.58 43.85
CA VAL A 94 38.56 10.02 45.07
C VAL A 94 39.31 8.77 45.52
N LEU A 95 39.73 7.90 44.60
CA LEU A 95 40.54 6.74 44.91
C LEU A 95 41.90 7.10 45.50
N LEU A 96 42.58 8.09 44.92
CA LEU A 96 43.86 8.57 45.46
C LEU A 96 43.70 9.12 46.89
N VAL A 97 42.61 9.84 47.15
CA VAL A 97 42.28 10.31 48.50
C VAL A 97 41.96 9.14 49.43
N LEU A 98 41.18 8.16 49.01
CA LEU A 98 40.84 6.99 49.83
C LEU A 98 42.06 6.14 50.19
N ILE A 99 42.93 5.87 49.22
CA ILE A 99 44.19 5.15 49.44
C ILE A 99 45.13 5.98 50.33
N GLY A 100 45.20 7.30 50.10
CA GLY A 100 45.99 8.23 50.90
C GLY A 100 45.53 8.27 52.35
N VAL A 101 44.23 8.43 52.61
CA VAL A 101 43.66 8.48 53.97
C VAL A 101 43.83 7.14 54.68
N ARG A 102 43.61 6.01 54.01
CA ARG A 102 43.87 4.68 54.60
C ARG A 102 45.33 4.50 55.03
N ARG A 103 46.29 5.06 54.29
CA ARG A 103 47.72 4.99 54.65
C ARG A 103 48.03 5.76 55.94
N PHE A 104 47.29 6.83 56.25
CA PHE A 104 47.57 7.71 57.39
C PHE A 104 46.56 7.59 58.54
N SER A 105 45.49 6.81 58.37
CA SER A 105 44.43 6.65 59.37
C SER A 105 43.79 5.27 59.29
N GLU A 106 43.69 4.58 60.43
CA GLU A 106 42.93 3.32 60.59
C GLU A 106 41.41 3.53 60.55
N ALA A 107 40.94 4.77 60.40
CA ALA A 107 39.52 5.09 60.39
C ALA A 107 38.76 4.58 59.14
N MET A 108 39.47 4.15 58.08
CA MET A 108 38.87 3.63 56.85
C MET A 108 38.95 2.11 56.77
N SER A 109 37.79 1.46 56.63
CA SER A 109 37.72 0.01 56.46
C SER A 109 38.25 -0.43 55.10
N ASP A 110 38.94 -1.57 55.09
CA ASP A 110 39.48 -2.20 53.87
C ASP A 110 38.40 -2.45 52.81
N ASN A 111 37.18 -2.77 53.25
CA ASN A 111 36.02 -2.99 52.39
C ASN A 111 35.65 -1.74 51.58
N LEU A 112 35.80 -0.54 52.15
CA LEU A 112 35.47 0.72 51.48
C LEU A 112 36.49 1.04 50.38
N VAL A 113 37.78 0.75 50.60
CA VAL A 113 38.81 0.91 49.57
C VAL A 113 38.62 -0.10 48.44
N ILE A 114 38.31 -1.36 48.76
CA ILE A 114 38.01 -2.38 47.74
C ILE A 114 36.77 -1.98 46.92
N ALA A 115 35.72 -1.48 47.57
CA ALA A 115 34.53 -0.97 46.89
C ALA A 115 34.86 0.21 45.97
N GLY A 116 35.73 1.13 46.40
CA GLY A 116 36.21 2.23 45.58
C GLY A 116 36.98 1.77 44.34
N VAL A 117 37.82 0.74 44.47
CA VAL A 117 38.58 0.17 43.33
C VAL A 117 37.64 -0.51 42.33
N ILE A 118 36.66 -1.27 42.82
CA ILE A 118 35.64 -1.91 41.96
C ILE A 118 34.81 -0.84 41.23
N PHE A 119 34.42 0.23 41.94
CA PHE A 119 33.67 1.33 41.35
C PHE A 119 34.46 2.05 40.26
N GLU A 120 35.75 2.33 40.48
CA GLU A 120 36.61 2.93 39.46
C GLU A 120 36.77 2.01 38.24
N ALA A 121 36.98 0.70 38.47
CA ALA A 121 37.08 -0.25 37.38
C ALA A 121 35.80 -0.26 36.53
N ALA A 122 34.63 -0.11 37.15
CA ALA A 122 33.35 0.02 36.44
C ALA A 122 33.25 1.33 35.65
N LEU A 123 33.74 2.46 36.19
CA LEU A 123 33.79 3.75 35.48
C LEU A 123 34.73 3.70 34.27
N LEU A 124 35.92 3.12 34.43
CA LEU A 124 36.87 2.93 33.33
C LEU A 124 36.31 2.00 32.26
N PHE A 125 35.63 0.92 32.66
CA PHE A 125 34.97 0.04 31.72
C PHE A 125 33.83 0.75 30.97
N PHE A 126 33.06 1.59 31.65
CA PHE A 126 32.04 2.41 31.00
C PHE A 126 32.64 3.41 30.01
N MET A 127 33.75 4.09 30.38
CA MET A 127 34.49 4.96 29.47
C MET A 127 35.00 4.21 28.24
N PHE A 128 35.53 2.99 28.43
CA PHE A 128 35.96 2.13 27.34
C PHE A 128 34.82 1.82 26.37
N ILE A 129 33.61 1.51 26.88
CA ILE A 129 32.43 1.32 26.03
C ILE A 129 32.12 2.60 25.24
N VAL A 130 32.13 3.77 25.88
CA VAL A 130 31.87 5.04 25.18
C VAL A 130 32.92 5.32 24.10
N MET A 131 34.20 5.01 24.37
CA MET A 131 35.28 5.11 23.39
C MET A 131 35.13 4.10 22.24
N LEU A 132 34.62 2.90 22.49
CA LEU A 132 34.37 1.90 21.44
C LEU A 132 33.30 2.37 20.43
N PHE A 133 32.35 3.18 20.88
CA PHE A 133 31.35 3.84 20.02
C PHE A 133 31.77 5.26 19.62
N THR A 134 33.04 5.62 19.78
CA THR A 134 33.58 6.84 19.16
C THR A 134 33.84 6.53 17.69
N PRO A 135 33.26 7.28 16.75
CA PRO A 135 33.54 7.07 15.34
C PRO A 135 35.05 7.22 15.07
N ASP A 136 35.60 6.34 14.23
CA ASP A 136 37.04 6.26 13.91
C ASP A 136 37.55 7.41 13.04
N GLU A 137 36.70 8.39 12.70
CA GLU A 137 37.09 9.55 11.91
C GLU A 137 36.60 10.83 12.57
N GLU A 138 37.58 11.68 12.87
CA GLU A 138 37.51 13.12 13.05
C GLU A 138 36.41 13.68 13.96
N SER A 139 36.84 14.21 15.11
CA SER A 139 36.07 15.24 15.79
C SER A 139 35.82 16.41 14.82
N PRO A 140 34.58 16.70 14.39
CA PRO A 140 34.32 17.93 13.70
C PRO A 140 34.15 18.98 14.80
N THR A 141 35.29 19.52 15.26
CA THR A 141 35.29 20.97 15.42
C THR A 141 35.09 21.47 13.99
N PHE A 142 33.84 21.84 13.66
CA PHE A 142 33.51 22.57 12.45
C PHE A 142 34.29 23.90 12.45
N THR A 143 35.56 23.82 12.10
CA THR A 143 36.33 24.93 11.55
C THR A 143 36.45 24.58 10.08
N TYR A 144 35.61 25.21 9.27
CA TYR A 144 35.75 25.39 7.81
C TYR A 144 36.96 24.69 7.15
N ILE A 145 36.76 23.50 6.59
CA ILE A 145 37.58 22.84 5.56
C ILE A 145 36.58 21.90 4.85
N ASP A 146 36.06 22.06 3.63
CA ASP A 146 36.67 22.38 2.33
C ASP A 146 37.81 21.42 1.93
N SER A 147 37.72 20.15 2.36
CA SER A 147 38.49 19.05 1.77
C SER A 147 37.71 18.49 0.57
N GLU A 148 38.16 18.83 -0.63
CA GLU A 148 37.59 18.31 -1.90
C GLU A 148 37.52 16.77 -1.93
N GLU A 149 38.36 16.08 -1.17
CA GLU A 149 38.41 14.60 -1.08
C GLU A 149 37.18 14.00 -0.39
N ASP A 150 36.69 14.62 0.69
CA ASP A 150 35.54 14.13 1.46
C ASP A 150 34.23 14.38 0.68
N VAL A 151 34.16 15.53 -0.03
CA VAL A 151 33.09 15.82 -0.98
C VAL A 151 33.10 14.86 -2.17
N GLN A 152 34.28 14.45 -2.65
CA GLN A 152 34.39 13.47 -3.74
C GLN A 152 33.94 12.08 -3.31
N GLU A 153 34.29 11.63 -2.10
CA GLU A 153 33.84 10.33 -1.57
C GLU A 153 32.33 10.32 -1.27
N GLU A 154 31.79 11.42 -0.74
CA GLU A 154 30.35 11.59 -0.53
C GLU A 154 29.60 11.59 -1.86
N LEU A 155 30.07 12.34 -2.86
CA LEU A 155 29.48 12.35 -4.21
C LEU A 155 29.58 10.97 -4.88
N LEU A 156 30.68 10.23 -4.69
CA LEU A 156 30.84 8.88 -5.23
C LEU A 156 29.84 7.91 -4.60
N THR A 157 29.61 8.05 -3.29
CA THR A 157 28.62 7.27 -2.54
C THR A 157 27.21 7.61 -2.98
N GLU A 158 26.89 8.90 -3.15
CA GLU A 158 25.60 9.38 -3.64
C GLU A 158 25.33 8.90 -5.08
N ILE A 159 26.34 8.95 -5.96
CA ILE A 159 26.25 8.37 -7.32
C ILE A 159 26.01 6.87 -7.26
N GLY A 160 26.62 6.16 -6.30
CA GLY A 160 26.40 4.73 -6.07
C GLY A 160 24.97 4.41 -5.63
N GLU A 161 24.40 5.23 -4.76
CA GLU A 161 22.99 5.12 -4.35
C GLU A 161 22.05 5.44 -5.51
N ILE A 162 22.30 6.52 -6.26
CA ILE A 162 21.53 6.87 -7.47
C ILE A 162 21.58 5.74 -8.50
N ALA A 163 22.75 5.14 -8.73
CA ALA A 163 22.90 4.02 -9.67
C ALA A 163 22.09 2.79 -9.24
N ARG A 164 22.04 2.52 -7.93
CA ARG A 164 21.23 1.43 -7.36
C ARG A 164 19.73 1.70 -7.51
N ASP A 165 19.30 2.92 -7.22
CA ASP A 165 17.90 3.34 -7.36
C ASP A 165 17.48 3.36 -8.83
N PHE A 166 18.38 3.75 -9.72
CA PHE A 166 18.15 3.71 -11.16
C PHE A 166 18.02 2.27 -11.66
N ALA A 167 18.88 1.36 -11.21
CA ALA A 167 18.79 -0.07 -11.54
C ALA A 167 17.47 -0.67 -11.04
N GLN A 168 17.06 -0.36 -9.82
CA GLN A 168 15.77 -0.78 -9.28
C GLN A 168 14.59 -0.20 -10.09
N SER A 169 14.68 1.05 -10.49
CA SER A 169 13.67 1.72 -11.33
C SER A 169 13.59 1.10 -12.73
N ALA A 170 14.73 0.72 -13.31
CA ALA A 170 14.79 0.04 -14.60
C ALA A 170 14.08 -1.32 -14.56
N VAL A 171 14.31 -2.11 -13.50
CA VAL A 171 13.60 -3.39 -13.28
C VAL A 171 12.09 -3.17 -13.12
N GLN A 172 11.67 -2.11 -12.41
CA GLN A 172 10.26 -1.78 -12.31
C GLN A 172 9.63 -1.38 -13.67
N LEU A 173 10.37 -0.64 -14.50
CA LEU A 173 9.92 -0.31 -15.85
C LEU A 173 9.81 -1.54 -16.76
N GLU A 174 10.71 -2.50 -16.62
CA GLU A 174 10.63 -3.78 -17.33
C GLU A 174 9.36 -4.54 -16.93
N ASN A 175 9.09 -4.66 -15.63
CA ASN A 175 7.87 -5.28 -15.12
C ASN A 175 6.60 -4.56 -15.61
N LEU A 176 6.58 -3.22 -15.60
CA LEU A 176 5.45 -2.44 -16.13
C LEU A 176 5.26 -2.68 -17.64
N THR A 177 6.35 -2.83 -18.39
CA THR A 177 6.30 -3.13 -19.82
C THR A 177 5.68 -4.51 -20.06
N GLU A 178 6.04 -5.52 -19.27
CA GLU A 178 5.41 -6.84 -19.32
C GLU A 178 3.92 -6.80 -18.97
N GLU A 179 3.53 -6.02 -17.95
CA GLU A 179 2.13 -5.84 -17.57
C GLU A 179 1.31 -5.16 -18.67
N ILE A 180 1.86 -4.13 -19.32
CA ILE A 180 1.24 -3.47 -20.47
C ILE A 180 1.08 -4.44 -21.64
N ALA A 181 2.09 -5.27 -21.92
CA ALA A 181 2.00 -6.29 -22.96
C ALA A 181 0.89 -7.31 -22.68
N LYS A 182 0.77 -7.78 -21.43
CA LYS A 182 -0.33 -8.66 -20.99
C LYS A 182 -1.69 -7.96 -21.10
N MET A 183 -1.78 -6.67 -20.76
CA MET A 183 -2.99 -5.89 -20.91
C MET A 183 -3.43 -5.81 -22.38
N ASN A 184 -2.49 -5.59 -23.30
CA ASN A 184 -2.78 -5.51 -24.73
C ASN A 184 -3.37 -6.83 -25.28
N ILE A 185 -2.78 -7.97 -24.88
CA ILE A 185 -3.32 -9.30 -25.24
C ILE A 185 -4.75 -9.50 -24.69
N ASN A 186 -5.02 -9.03 -23.48
CA ASN A 186 -6.36 -9.12 -22.90
C ASN A 186 -7.36 -8.19 -23.59
N GLN A 187 -6.93 -7.01 -24.04
CA GLN A 187 -7.76 -6.10 -24.83
C GLN A 187 -8.10 -6.70 -26.19
N GLU A 188 -7.13 -7.31 -26.89
CA GLU A 188 -7.37 -8.01 -28.16
C GLU A 188 -8.42 -9.11 -28.01
N LYS A 189 -8.31 -9.94 -26.95
CA LYS A 189 -9.32 -10.96 -26.64
C LYS A 189 -10.69 -10.37 -26.31
N LEU A 190 -10.74 -9.20 -25.70
CA LEU A 190 -11.99 -8.52 -25.37
C LEU A 190 -12.65 -7.98 -26.64
N VAL A 191 -11.87 -7.42 -27.56
CA VAL A 191 -12.35 -6.98 -28.89
C VAL A 191 -12.90 -8.18 -29.68
N ASP A 192 -12.20 -9.30 -29.76
CA ASP A 192 -12.69 -10.52 -30.43
C ASP A 192 -14.02 -11.02 -29.83
N LYS A 193 -14.17 -10.95 -28.50
CA LYS A 193 -15.44 -11.28 -27.84
C LYS A 193 -16.54 -10.27 -28.15
N LEU A 194 -16.22 -8.99 -28.23
CA LEU A 194 -17.19 -7.95 -28.61
C LEU A 194 -17.64 -8.13 -30.06
N ASP A 195 -16.74 -8.47 -30.98
CA ASP A 195 -17.07 -8.75 -32.38
C ASP A 195 -18.00 -9.97 -32.49
N LYS A 196 -17.71 -11.04 -31.75
CA LYS A 196 -18.59 -12.23 -31.69
C LYS A 196 -19.95 -11.94 -31.07
N LEU A 197 -20.00 -11.05 -30.07
CA LEU A 197 -21.26 -10.59 -29.50
C LEU A 197 -22.03 -9.75 -30.52
N ALA A 198 -21.38 -8.81 -31.20
CA ALA A 198 -21.98 -7.97 -32.22
C ALA A 198 -22.53 -8.79 -33.38
N SER A 199 -21.79 -9.82 -33.85
CA SER A 199 -22.28 -10.74 -34.87
C SER A 199 -23.48 -11.55 -34.37
N SER A 200 -23.42 -12.07 -33.14
CA SER A 200 -24.55 -12.80 -32.54
C SER A 200 -25.79 -11.92 -32.39
N PHE A 201 -25.61 -10.63 -32.06
CA PHE A 201 -26.71 -9.67 -32.01
C PHE A 201 -27.23 -9.32 -33.41
N ALA A 202 -26.37 -9.20 -34.41
CA ALA A 202 -26.80 -9.01 -35.81
C ALA A 202 -27.60 -10.22 -36.32
N ASP A 203 -27.16 -11.43 -35.99
CA ASP A 203 -27.86 -12.68 -36.32
C ASP A 203 -29.19 -12.81 -35.58
N ALA A 204 -29.26 -12.34 -34.32
CA ALA A 204 -30.51 -12.33 -33.55
C ALA A 204 -31.48 -11.21 -33.95
N SER A 205 -30.96 -10.07 -34.40
CA SER A 205 -31.74 -8.88 -34.75
C SER A 205 -32.16 -8.83 -36.23
N SER A 206 -31.56 -9.65 -37.09
CA SER A 206 -32.07 -9.88 -38.44
C SER A 206 -32.98 -11.11 -38.42
N PRO A 207 -34.23 -11.03 -38.89
CA PRO A 207 -35.06 -12.21 -39.03
C PRO A 207 -34.35 -13.15 -39.99
N ASN A 208 -34.06 -14.38 -39.53
CA ASN A 208 -33.47 -15.42 -40.39
C ASN A 208 -34.27 -15.45 -41.71
N PRO A 209 -33.65 -15.28 -42.89
CA PRO A 209 -34.34 -15.31 -44.18
C PRO A 209 -35.23 -16.55 -44.34
N ASP A 210 -34.84 -17.69 -43.75
CA ASP A 210 -35.65 -18.91 -43.72
C ASP A 210 -36.97 -18.70 -42.95
N MET A 211 -36.93 -17.95 -41.84
CA MET A 211 -38.11 -17.63 -41.05
C MET A 211 -39.06 -16.70 -41.82
N LEU A 212 -38.52 -15.72 -42.56
CA LEU A 212 -39.33 -14.85 -43.42
C LEU A 212 -39.98 -15.64 -44.57
N GLU A 213 -39.27 -16.60 -45.15
CA GLU A 213 -39.80 -17.49 -46.18
C GLU A 213 -40.90 -18.40 -45.64
N ILE A 214 -40.68 -19.03 -44.48
CA ILE A 214 -41.67 -19.86 -43.80
C ILE A 214 -42.92 -19.03 -43.44
N MET A 215 -42.76 -17.79 -42.97
CA MET A 215 -43.90 -16.91 -42.67
C MET A 215 -44.67 -16.53 -43.93
N LYS A 216 -44.00 -16.27 -45.06
CA LYS A 216 -44.66 -16.02 -46.34
C LYS A 216 -45.43 -17.25 -46.83
N GLN A 217 -44.82 -18.43 -46.76
CA GLN A 217 -45.47 -19.67 -47.13
C GLN A 217 -46.68 -19.96 -46.24
N THR A 218 -46.52 -19.81 -44.92
CA THR A 218 -47.62 -19.99 -43.94
C THR A 218 -48.77 -19.03 -44.23
N ASN A 219 -48.49 -17.76 -44.55
CA ASN A 219 -49.53 -16.79 -44.92
C ASN A 219 -50.26 -17.19 -46.21
N SER A 220 -49.54 -17.69 -47.22
CA SER A 220 -50.15 -18.19 -48.47
C SER A 220 -51.02 -19.42 -48.22
N GLU A 221 -50.57 -20.35 -47.38
CA GLU A 221 -51.33 -21.54 -47.00
C GLU A 221 -52.58 -21.17 -46.19
N LEU A 222 -52.48 -20.20 -45.28
CA LEU A 222 -53.62 -19.67 -44.52
C LEU A 222 -54.65 -18.97 -45.42
N GLU A 223 -54.21 -18.25 -46.46
CA GLU A 223 -55.11 -17.64 -47.43
C GLU A 223 -55.85 -18.68 -48.25
N THR A 224 -55.13 -19.72 -48.69
CA THR A 224 -55.71 -20.87 -49.41
C THR A 224 -56.72 -21.61 -48.53
N PHE A 225 -56.36 -21.86 -47.27
CA PHE A 225 -57.27 -22.46 -46.28
C PHE A 225 -58.53 -21.63 -46.08
N ARG A 226 -58.40 -20.30 -45.97
CA ARG A 226 -59.55 -19.38 -45.87
C ARG A 226 -60.47 -19.50 -47.08
N TYR A 227 -59.91 -19.63 -48.28
CA TYR A 227 -60.70 -19.82 -49.50
C TYR A 227 -61.48 -21.14 -49.47
N VAL A 228 -60.81 -22.25 -49.13
CA VAL A 228 -61.44 -23.57 -49.01
C VAL A 228 -62.56 -23.56 -47.97
N VAL A 229 -62.36 -22.93 -46.81
CA VAL A 229 -63.40 -22.80 -45.78
C VAL A 229 -64.59 -21.97 -46.29
N SER A 230 -64.33 -20.90 -47.06
CA SER A 230 -65.41 -20.11 -47.67
C SER A 230 -66.22 -20.89 -48.69
N GLU A 231 -65.55 -21.68 -49.53
CA GLU A 231 -66.18 -22.53 -50.52
C GLU A 231 -66.98 -23.66 -49.87
N LEU A 232 -66.42 -24.31 -48.85
CA LEU A 232 -67.12 -25.31 -48.05
C LEU A 232 -68.40 -24.73 -47.44
N ASN A 233 -68.31 -23.53 -46.86
CA ASN A 233 -69.48 -22.87 -46.26
C ASN A 233 -70.55 -22.58 -47.32
N LYS A 234 -70.17 -22.13 -48.53
CA LYS A 234 -71.10 -21.96 -49.65
C LYS A 234 -71.77 -23.29 -50.02
N SER A 235 -71.01 -24.36 -50.20
CA SER A 235 -71.54 -25.69 -50.51
C SER A 235 -72.50 -26.22 -49.44
N VAL A 236 -72.17 -26.02 -48.16
CA VAL A 236 -73.06 -26.36 -47.04
C VAL A 236 -74.35 -25.54 -47.06
N THR A 237 -74.29 -24.24 -47.37
CA THR A 237 -75.50 -23.42 -47.50
C THR A 237 -76.39 -23.86 -48.67
N THR A 238 -75.79 -24.28 -49.79
CA THR A 238 -76.52 -24.83 -50.94
C THR A 238 -77.18 -26.16 -50.60
N LEU A 239 -76.46 -27.09 -49.96
CA LEU A 239 -77.01 -28.36 -49.50
C LEU A 239 -78.16 -28.16 -48.52
N LYS A 240 -78.02 -27.23 -47.56
CA LYS A 240 -79.09 -26.89 -46.62
C LYS A 240 -80.32 -26.36 -47.35
N LYS A 241 -80.14 -25.58 -48.42
CA LYS A 241 -81.24 -25.06 -49.24
C LYS A 241 -81.94 -26.19 -50.00
N GLU A 242 -81.19 -27.10 -50.62
CA GLU A 242 -81.73 -28.27 -51.32
C GLU A 242 -82.49 -29.21 -50.37
N GLU A 243 -81.96 -29.45 -49.17
CA GLU A 243 -82.62 -30.29 -48.15
C GLU A 243 -83.92 -29.64 -47.65
N VAL A 244 -83.93 -28.30 -47.46
CA VAL A 244 -85.15 -27.56 -47.13
C VAL A 244 -86.17 -27.64 -48.27
N GLU A 245 -85.76 -27.47 -49.54
CA GLU A 245 -86.66 -27.61 -50.69
C GLU A 245 -87.22 -29.04 -50.79
N PHE A 246 -86.40 -30.06 -50.53
CA PHE A 246 -86.83 -31.45 -50.50
C PHE A 246 -87.83 -31.73 -49.35
N ALA A 247 -87.55 -31.21 -48.15
CA ALA A 247 -88.45 -31.33 -47.00
C ALA A 247 -89.79 -30.61 -47.24
N VAL A 248 -89.77 -29.43 -47.87
CA VAL A 248 -90.97 -28.69 -48.26
C VAL A 248 -91.76 -29.44 -49.32
N ARG A 249 -91.11 -30.03 -50.34
CA ARG A 249 -91.79 -30.89 -51.32
C ARG A 249 -92.47 -32.08 -50.64
N LYS A 250 -91.78 -32.74 -49.72
CA LYS A 250 -92.32 -33.89 -48.98
C LYS A 250 -93.53 -33.51 -48.11
N GLU A 251 -93.51 -32.36 -47.44
CA GLU A 251 -94.66 -31.86 -46.69
C GLU A 251 -95.81 -31.41 -47.61
N LEU A 252 -95.52 -30.80 -48.75
CA LEU A 252 -96.54 -30.47 -49.76
C LEU A 252 -97.19 -31.74 -50.33
N GLU A 253 -96.43 -32.78 -50.65
CA GLU A 253 -96.97 -34.09 -51.06
C GLU A 253 -97.86 -34.69 -49.96
N LYS A 254 -97.47 -34.53 -48.69
CA LYS A 254 -98.26 -34.99 -47.54
C LYS A 254 -99.56 -34.20 -47.37
N ILE A 255 -99.56 -32.90 -47.59
CA ILE A 255 -100.75 -32.04 -47.56
C ILE A 255 -101.68 -32.37 -48.74
N ILE A 256 -101.13 -32.55 -49.94
CA ILE A 256 -101.92 -32.89 -51.14
C ILE A 256 -102.54 -34.28 -50.98
N SER A 257 -101.78 -35.27 -50.51
CA SER A 257 -102.31 -36.61 -50.24
C SER A 257 -103.37 -36.62 -49.15
N ASN A 258 -103.25 -35.81 -48.09
CA ASN A 258 -104.31 -35.64 -47.09
C ASN A 258 -105.57 -34.95 -47.64
N ASN A 259 -105.44 -34.00 -48.59
CA ASN A 259 -106.59 -33.33 -49.19
C ASN A 259 -107.34 -34.21 -50.22
N VAL A 260 -106.68 -35.22 -50.81
CA VAL A 260 -107.33 -36.17 -51.74
C VAL A 260 -108.09 -37.28 -50.99
N ILE A 261 -107.80 -37.52 -49.71
CA ILE A 261 -108.49 -38.53 -48.89
C ILE A 261 -109.75 -37.98 -48.20
N ASN A 262 -109.94 -36.65 -48.17
CA ASN A 262 -111.10 -35.98 -47.56
C ASN A 262 -112.01 -35.24 -48.57
N SER A 263 -112.13 -35.75 -49.81
CA SER A 263 -113.18 -35.36 -50.77
C SER A 263 -113.97 -36.57 -51.24
#